data_AF-A0A661GG22-F1
#
_entry.id   AF-A0A661GG22-F1
#
_cell.length_a   1.000
_cell.length_b   1.000
_cell.length_c   1.000
_cell.angle_alpha   90.00
_cell.angle_beta   90.00
_cell.angle_gamma   90.00
#
_symmetry.space_group_name_H-M   'P 1'
#
loop_
_entity.id
_entity.type
_entity.pdbx_description
1 polymer ?
#
loop_
_entity_poly.entity_id
_entity_poly.type
_entity_poly.pdbx_seq_one_letter_code
_entity_poly.pdbx_strand_id
1 'polypeptide(L)'
;MNLRRQLLLVSILTLILPWAGCQFIRETESALREGQQQMLAGTARAIADSLSQFSDEMLAATDDSRFGEGQIYGQPLTSAPLIDGYLDDWTIPGNAAAMLRGADGAIRYVVGIHRQYLFMHIDARDAAIVFTDTQDASSGYKYSDQVSLVSVDNNGEQTVFRFRAEAPGQIIATRQIDDQVFDETRVVAHWQDTPNGYRLEARIPRNLVGTRLGITVTNTNDSLSPGVRSTTFSGTVPGPFVSVSPVLQSVAAGYVQQPGLRLMIANRDGWRLALAGSLPSSANGDSAQQAGSGWLRLAYNILLKPGAEAALAEPDPSGREQQSYVSTALQGTPASRWFRSPDTGRAVTSVAHPIWSGTVQTGAIILQQSTDAILSLTNQALTRLITLTLISTIGVALVLLGYASWLSSRIRHLSNAAGRALDDKRVRTALPSALAGDEIGDLSRSFSSVLQQLGNYNDYLRTLAAKLSHELRTPLTIVSSSLENLEHEELSAEAVKYTARAREGADRLRRILTAMS
;
A
#
# COMPACT_ATOMS: atom_id res chain seq x y z
N MET A 1 -25.25 -36.36 -0.56
CA MET A 1 -24.98 -34.92 -0.83
C MET A 1 -25.73 -34.52 -2.09
N ASN A 2 -26.50 -33.43 -2.12
CA ASN A 2 -27.15 -32.95 -3.35
C ASN A 2 -26.08 -32.62 -4.40
N LEU A 3 -26.34 -32.93 -5.68
CA LEU A 3 -25.46 -32.63 -6.83
C LEU A 3 -24.95 -31.17 -6.81
N ARG A 4 -25.82 -30.24 -6.39
CA ARG A 4 -25.49 -28.82 -6.17
C ARG A 4 -24.33 -28.60 -5.19
N ARG A 5 -24.26 -29.34 -4.09
CA ARG A 5 -23.17 -29.22 -3.09
C ARG A 5 -21.86 -29.79 -3.62
N GLN A 6 -21.91 -30.89 -4.39
CA GLN A 6 -20.72 -31.47 -5.02
C GLN A 6 -20.12 -30.51 -6.07
N LEU A 7 -20.96 -29.89 -6.90
CA LEU A 7 -20.49 -28.95 -7.92
C LEU A 7 -20.09 -27.59 -7.35
N LEU A 8 -20.67 -27.16 -6.22
CA LEU A 8 -20.17 -26.01 -5.47
C LEU A 8 -18.75 -26.28 -4.93
N LEU A 9 -18.49 -27.49 -4.43
CA LEU A 9 -17.15 -27.93 -4.01
C LEU A 9 -16.15 -27.91 -5.17
N VAL A 10 -16.53 -28.44 -6.34
CA VAL A 10 -15.70 -28.39 -7.55
C VAL A 10 -15.45 -26.94 -7.99
N SER A 11 -16.48 -26.08 -7.94
CA SER A 11 -16.35 -24.66 -8.29
C SER A 11 -15.41 -23.92 -7.33
N ILE A 12 -15.46 -24.19 -6.02
CA ILE A 12 -14.50 -23.65 -5.05
C ILE A 12 -13.09 -24.15 -5.33
N LEU A 13 -12.93 -25.42 -5.70
CA LEU A 13 -11.63 -26.00 -6.07
C LEU A 13 -11.01 -25.27 -7.27
N THR A 14 -11.81 -24.82 -8.24
CA THR A 14 -11.29 -24.05 -9.38
C THR A 14 -10.70 -22.70 -8.98
N LEU A 15 -11.09 -22.15 -7.82
CA LEU A 15 -10.57 -20.89 -7.29
C LEU A 15 -9.11 -21.00 -6.78
N ILE A 16 -8.58 -22.21 -6.65
CA ILE A 16 -7.17 -22.45 -6.30
C ILE A 16 -6.24 -21.89 -7.37
N LEU A 17 -6.66 -21.91 -8.64
CA LEU A 17 -5.83 -21.48 -9.77
C LEU A 17 -5.56 -19.96 -9.77
N PRO A 18 -6.57 -19.08 -9.66
CA PRO A 18 -6.31 -17.64 -9.50
C PRO A 18 -5.60 -17.32 -8.18
N TRP A 19 -5.85 -18.08 -7.10
CA TRP A 19 -5.12 -17.92 -5.83
C TRP A 19 -3.62 -18.24 -5.98
N ALA A 20 -3.28 -19.35 -6.63
CA ALA A 20 -1.90 -19.74 -6.91
C ALA A 20 -1.21 -18.72 -7.82
N GLY A 21 -1.92 -18.18 -8.82
CA GLY A 21 -1.43 -17.08 -9.65
C GLY A 21 -1.08 -15.82 -8.84
N CYS A 22 -1.94 -15.45 -7.89
CA CYS A 22 -1.67 -14.33 -6.98
C CYS A 22 -0.44 -14.59 -6.09
N GLN A 23 -0.29 -15.81 -5.58
CA GLN A 23 0.84 -16.19 -4.74
C GLN A 23 2.16 -16.15 -5.53
N PHE A 24 2.19 -16.68 -6.74
CA PHE A 24 3.36 -16.63 -7.63
C PHE A 24 3.82 -15.19 -7.90
N ILE A 25 2.87 -14.26 -8.09
CA ILE A 25 3.20 -12.84 -8.30
C ILE A 25 3.82 -12.22 -7.06
N ARG A 26 3.27 -12.50 -5.87
CA ARG A 26 3.85 -12.01 -4.61
C ARG A 26 5.27 -12.52 -4.40
N GLU A 27 5.52 -13.78 -4.73
CA GLU A 27 6.85 -14.39 -4.64
C GLU A 27 7.83 -13.78 -5.65
N THR A 28 7.41 -13.65 -6.92
CA THR A 28 8.24 -13.03 -7.96
C THR A 28 8.51 -11.55 -7.70
N GLU A 29 7.52 -10.78 -7.25
CA GLU A 29 7.70 -9.37 -6.85
C GLU A 29 8.68 -9.26 -5.67
N SER A 30 8.55 -10.13 -4.66
CA SER A 30 9.48 -10.13 -3.53
C SER A 30 10.90 -10.48 -3.95
N ALA A 31 11.07 -11.50 -4.81
CA ALA A 31 12.38 -11.92 -5.32
C ALA A 31 13.02 -10.84 -6.21
N LEU A 32 12.25 -10.21 -7.09
CA LEU A 32 12.72 -9.09 -7.92
C LEU A 32 13.15 -7.90 -7.06
N ARG A 33 12.34 -7.54 -6.06
CA ARG A 33 12.67 -6.47 -5.11
C ARG A 33 13.95 -6.78 -4.34
N GLU A 34 14.11 -7.99 -3.83
CA GLU A 34 15.31 -8.40 -3.11
C GLU A 34 16.55 -8.38 -4.01
N GLY A 35 16.43 -8.88 -5.25
CA GLY A 35 17.49 -8.81 -6.25
C GLY A 35 17.89 -7.36 -6.59
N GLN A 36 16.92 -6.45 -6.74
CA GLN A 36 17.19 -5.03 -6.95
C GLN A 36 17.88 -4.38 -5.74
N GLN A 37 17.43 -4.69 -4.52
CA GLN A 37 18.07 -4.19 -3.30
C GLN A 37 19.53 -4.67 -3.20
N GLN A 38 19.79 -5.94 -3.52
CA GLN A 38 21.15 -6.50 -3.52
C GLN A 38 22.03 -5.85 -4.59
N MET A 39 21.53 -5.67 -5.82
CA MET A 39 22.28 -4.97 -6.86
C MET A 39 22.58 -3.53 -6.47
N LEU A 40 21.58 -2.78 -5.99
CA LEU A 40 21.74 -1.39 -5.59
C LEU A 40 22.69 -1.26 -4.39
N ALA A 41 22.67 -2.22 -3.46
CA ALA A 41 23.62 -2.30 -2.35
C ALA A 41 25.05 -2.60 -2.81
N GLY A 42 25.23 -3.47 -3.82
CA GLY A 42 26.52 -3.70 -4.46
C GLY A 42 27.07 -2.45 -5.14
N THR A 43 26.22 -1.71 -5.87
CA THR A 43 26.59 -0.43 -6.48
C THR A 43 26.94 0.61 -5.43
N ALA A 44 26.12 0.73 -4.38
CA ALA A 44 26.39 1.62 -3.26
C ALA A 44 27.76 1.29 -2.66
N ARG A 45 28.01 0.03 -2.29
CA ARG A 45 29.31 -0.38 -1.75
C ARG A 45 30.49 0.03 -2.64
N ALA A 46 30.42 -0.24 -3.94
CA ALA A 46 31.48 0.12 -4.87
C ALA A 46 31.74 1.64 -4.93
N ILE A 47 30.67 2.45 -4.88
CA ILE A 47 30.80 3.91 -4.84
C ILE A 47 31.36 4.37 -3.49
N ALA A 48 30.91 3.79 -2.38
CA ALA A 48 31.42 4.10 -1.05
C ALA A 48 32.92 3.83 -0.94
N ASP A 49 33.38 2.69 -1.46
CA ASP A 49 34.79 2.32 -1.51
C ASP A 49 35.59 3.33 -2.35
N SER A 50 35.05 3.79 -3.49
CA SER A 50 35.68 4.84 -4.30
C SER A 50 35.68 6.22 -3.63
N LEU A 51 34.72 6.52 -2.76
CA LEU A 51 34.64 7.79 -2.03
C LEU A 51 35.61 7.86 -0.85
N SER A 52 36.19 6.73 -0.43
CA SER A 52 37.20 6.70 0.63
C SER A 52 38.40 7.60 0.36
N GLN A 53 38.72 7.86 -0.92
CA GLN A 53 39.81 8.77 -1.33
C GLN A 53 39.51 10.26 -1.09
N PHE A 54 38.26 10.62 -0.81
CA PHE A 54 37.83 12.00 -0.52
C PHE A 54 37.53 12.18 0.98
N SER A 55 38.27 11.48 1.83
CA SER A 55 38.12 11.54 3.29
C SER A 55 38.28 12.95 3.84
N ASP A 56 39.23 13.74 3.32
CA ASP A 56 39.46 15.12 3.75
C ASP A 56 38.23 16.00 3.52
N GLU A 57 37.55 15.88 2.38
CA GLU A 57 36.32 16.62 2.08
C GLU A 57 35.14 16.21 2.99
N MET A 58 35.07 14.93 3.36
CA MET A 58 34.03 14.45 4.28
C MET A 58 34.32 14.86 5.72
N LEU A 59 35.60 14.93 6.11
CA LEU A 59 36.04 15.23 7.46
C LEU A 59 36.21 16.74 7.72
N ALA A 60 36.40 17.55 6.67
CA ALA A 60 36.52 19.01 6.76
C ALA A 60 35.31 19.68 7.44
N ALA A 61 34.15 19.01 7.44
CA ALA A 61 32.95 19.45 8.14
C ALA A 61 32.95 19.13 9.66
N THR A 62 33.95 18.42 10.20
CA THR A 62 33.79 17.61 11.42
C THR A 62 35.03 17.47 12.31
N ASP A 63 35.98 18.41 12.27
CA ASP A 63 37.25 18.29 13.03
C ASP A 63 37.08 18.32 14.57
N ASP A 64 35.87 18.54 15.08
CA ASP A 64 35.56 18.49 16.51
C ASP A 64 34.35 17.58 16.80
N SER A 65 34.55 16.65 17.72
CA SER A 65 33.64 15.55 18.10
C SER A 65 32.33 16.00 18.80
N ARG A 66 32.06 17.30 18.88
CA ARG A 66 30.87 17.86 19.52
C ARG A 66 29.88 18.35 18.48
N PHE A 67 29.07 17.43 17.97
CA PHE A 67 27.87 17.74 17.21
C PHE A 67 26.77 18.16 18.17
N GLY A 68 26.68 19.47 18.39
CA GLY A 68 25.68 20.09 19.26
C GLY A 68 24.44 20.54 18.50
N GLU A 69 23.32 20.61 19.20
CA GLU A 69 22.13 21.34 18.78
C GLU A 69 22.55 22.73 18.23
N GLY A 70 22.07 23.07 17.03
CA GLY A 70 22.23 24.41 16.43
C GLY A 70 23.41 24.62 15.46
N GLN A 71 23.98 23.54 14.91
CA GLN A 71 24.78 23.64 13.68
C GLN A 71 23.99 24.26 12.52
N ILE A 72 24.68 25.10 11.74
CA ILE A 72 24.09 25.80 10.60
C ILE A 72 24.44 25.04 9.32
N TYR A 73 23.39 24.66 8.58
CA TYR A 73 23.51 24.08 7.25
C TYR A 73 23.23 25.11 6.17
N GLY A 74 24.16 25.22 5.21
CA GLY A 74 24.01 26.05 4.03
C GLY A 74 23.24 25.34 2.93
N GLN A 75 21.97 25.68 2.77
CA GLN A 75 21.10 25.15 1.73
C GLN A 75 21.63 25.53 0.33
N PRO A 76 21.82 24.59 -0.60
CA PRO A 76 22.24 24.91 -1.95
C PRO A 76 21.10 25.64 -2.68
N LEU A 77 21.35 26.86 -3.15
CA LEU A 77 20.39 27.66 -3.90
C LEU A 77 20.66 27.55 -5.40
N THR A 78 19.60 27.36 -6.19
CA THR A 78 19.69 27.23 -7.65
C THR A 78 19.85 28.58 -8.36
N SER A 79 19.31 29.65 -7.76
CA SER A 79 19.48 31.05 -8.17
C SER A 79 19.94 31.90 -6.99
N ALA A 80 20.50 33.08 -7.28
CA ALA A 80 20.81 34.07 -6.26
C ALA A 80 19.52 34.81 -5.85
N PRO A 81 19.17 34.85 -4.55
CA PRO A 81 18.09 35.68 -4.06
C PRO A 81 18.35 37.18 -4.25
N LEU A 82 17.28 37.94 -4.42
CA LEU A 82 17.22 39.39 -4.36
C LEU A 82 17.19 39.81 -2.90
N ILE A 83 18.10 40.71 -2.50
CA ILE A 83 18.18 41.16 -1.11
C ILE A 83 17.16 42.27 -0.87
N ASP A 84 15.94 41.89 -0.52
CA ASP A 84 14.79 42.77 -0.31
C ASP A 84 14.04 42.50 1.01
N GLY A 85 14.49 41.54 1.81
CA GLY A 85 13.92 41.20 3.11
C GLY A 85 12.78 40.19 3.06
N TYR A 86 12.51 39.58 1.90
CA TYR A 86 11.55 38.50 1.73
C TYR A 86 12.25 37.16 1.44
N LEU A 87 11.52 36.06 1.56
CA LEU A 87 12.03 34.68 1.40
C LEU A 87 11.40 33.97 0.19
N ASP A 88 10.51 34.63 -0.54
CA ASP A 88 9.67 34.03 -1.57
C ASP A 88 10.43 33.64 -2.85
N ASP A 89 11.55 34.29 -3.12
CA ASP A 89 12.44 33.99 -4.24
C ASP A 89 13.55 32.97 -3.89
N TRP A 90 13.65 32.56 -2.62
CA TRP A 90 14.60 31.53 -2.19
C TRP A 90 14.17 30.15 -2.68
N THR A 91 15.04 29.49 -3.45
CA THR A 91 14.79 28.12 -3.93
C THR A 91 15.15 27.07 -2.86
N ILE A 92 14.40 27.04 -1.77
CA ILE A 92 14.58 26.11 -0.65
C ILE A 92 13.32 25.26 -0.40
N PRO A 93 13.45 24.06 0.20
CA PRO A 93 12.28 23.31 0.68
C PRO A 93 11.47 24.14 1.70
N GLY A 94 10.13 24.06 1.65
CA GLY A 94 9.25 24.92 2.46
C GLY A 94 9.40 24.80 3.99
N ASN A 95 10.01 23.72 4.48
CA ASN A 95 10.33 23.46 5.88
C ASN A 95 11.85 23.36 6.15
N ALA A 96 12.69 23.93 5.27
CA ALA A 96 14.14 23.99 5.45
C ALA A 96 14.58 25.00 6.52
N ALA A 97 13.71 25.96 6.86
CA ALA A 97 14.02 27.00 7.82
C ALA A 97 14.06 26.44 9.25
N ALA A 98 15.18 26.67 9.94
CA ALA A 98 15.38 26.27 11.32
C ALA A 98 14.74 27.27 12.28
N MET A 99 14.49 26.83 13.51
CA MET A 99 13.90 27.65 14.56
C MET A 99 14.84 27.78 15.75
N LEU A 100 14.85 28.98 16.32
CA LEU A 100 15.54 29.34 17.55
C LEU A 100 14.53 29.94 18.52
N ARG A 101 14.69 29.69 19.81
CA ARG A 101 13.86 30.32 20.84
C ARG A 101 14.32 31.78 21.06
N GLY A 102 13.44 32.74 20.74
CA GLY A 102 13.61 34.16 21.01
C GLY A 102 12.98 34.60 22.33
N ALA A 103 13.21 35.87 22.70
CA ALA A 103 12.61 36.50 23.88
C ALA A 103 11.08 36.64 23.73
N ASP A 104 10.63 37.20 22.60
CA ASP A 104 9.21 37.48 22.33
C ASP A 104 8.54 36.43 21.42
N GLY A 105 9.28 35.39 21.01
CA GLY A 105 8.74 34.30 20.21
C GLY A 105 9.80 33.50 19.46
N ALA A 106 9.35 32.57 18.62
CA ALA A 106 10.26 31.80 17.78
C ALA A 106 10.92 32.70 16.72
N ILE A 107 12.24 32.56 16.57
CA ILE A 107 13.04 33.18 15.51
C ILE A 107 13.24 32.11 14.44
N ARG A 108 12.85 32.41 13.20
CA ARG A 108 13.10 31.53 12.06
C ARG A 108 14.32 32.01 11.32
N TYR A 109 15.20 31.09 10.94
CA TYR A 109 16.38 31.43 10.15
C TYR A 109 16.67 30.38 9.08
N VAL A 110 17.28 30.83 7.99
CA VAL A 110 17.81 29.95 6.94
C VAL A 110 19.10 30.54 6.39
N VAL A 111 20.04 29.67 6.08
CA VAL A 111 21.29 30.04 5.41
C VAL A 111 21.34 29.31 4.08
N GLY A 112 21.60 30.05 3.02
CA GLY A 112 21.69 29.54 1.66
C GLY A 112 23.06 29.80 1.06
N ILE A 113 23.48 28.97 0.10
CA ILE A 113 24.73 29.12 -0.63
C ILE A 113 24.43 29.15 -2.12
N HIS A 114 24.90 30.20 -2.79
CA HIS A 114 24.91 30.28 -4.25
C HIS A 114 26.27 30.77 -4.73
N ARG A 115 26.98 29.94 -5.50
CA ARG A 115 28.32 30.25 -6.02
C ARG A 115 29.28 30.66 -4.88
N GLN A 116 29.74 31.91 -4.88
CA GLN A 116 30.71 32.47 -3.93
C GLN A 116 30.07 33.31 -2.82
N TYR A 117 28.75 33.22 -2.64
CA TYR A 117 28.03 33.99 -1.65
C TYR A 117 27.25 33.09 -0.70
N LEU A 118 27.27 33.48 0.57
CA LEU A 118 26.36 33.03 1.60
C LEU A 118 25.21 34.02 1.71
N PHE A 119 24.01 33.49 1.76
CA PHE A 119 22.78 34.23 1.98
C PHE A 119 22.25 33.84 3.34
N MET A 120 21.71 34.80 4.08
CA MET A 120 21.11 34.58 5.38
C MET A 120 19.78 35.32 5.41
N HIS A 121 18.71 34.64 5.81
CA HIS A 121 17.42 35.25 6.09
C HIS A 121 16.99 34.91 7.50
N ILE A 122 16.54 35.91 8.26
CA ILE A 122 16.03 35.79 9.62
C ILE A 122 14.68 36.49 9.71
N ASP A 123 13.72 35.82 10.32
CA ASP A 123 12.41 36.37 10.71
C ASP A 123 12.30 36.25 12.23
N ALA A 124 12.44 37.38 12.92
CA ALA A 124 12.48 37.47 14.37
C ALA A 124 11.21 38.13 14.88
N ARG A 125 10.59 37.51 15.88
CA ARG A 125 9.48 38.13 16.62
C ARG A 125 10.01 39.10 17.64
N ASP A 126 9.42 40.28 17.66
CA ASP A 126 9.78 41.37 18.55
C ASP A 126 8.54 42.21 18.85
N ALA A 127 8.32 42.54 20.12
CA ALA A 127 7.21 43.38 20.54
C ALA A 127 7.47 44.87 20.24
N ALA A 128 8.73 45.32 20.27
CA ALA A 128 9.10 46.71 20.06
C ALA A 128 10.54 46.84 19.55
N ILE A 129 10.70 47.23 18.29
CA ILE A 129 12.01 47.40 17.67
C ILE A 129 12.70 48.65 18.23
N VAL A 130 13.89 48.47 18.83
CA VAL A 130 14.78 49.54 19.28
C VAL A 130 15.85 49.79 18.23
N PHE A 131 15.73 50.92 17.53
CA PHE A 131 16.67 51.36 16.52
C PHE A 131 17.96 51.93 17.13
N THR A 132 19.06 51.73 16.41
CA THR A 132 20.37 52.35 16.66
C THR A 132 20.29 53.84 16.33
N ASP A 133 20.81 54.68 17.24
CA ASP A 133 21.01 56.11 16.99
C ASP A 133 22.37 56.31 16.29
N THR A 134 22.35 56.70 15.02
CA THR A 134 23.55 56.96 14.22
C THR A 134 23.96 58.44 14.23
N GLN A 135 23.16 59.34 14.80
CA GLN A 135 23.36 60.79 14.67
C GLN A 135 24.07 61.42 15.88
N ASP A 136 24.09 60.75 17.03
CA ASP A 136 24.71 61.29 18.24
C ASP A 136 25.53 60.23 18.99
N ALA A 137 26.82 60.12 18.67
CA ALA A 137 27.75 59.24 19.39
C ALA A 137 27.91 59.60 20.89
N SER A 138 27.35 60.74 21.34
CA SER A 138 27.34 61.18 22.73
C SER A 138 26.00 60.99 23.47
N SER A 139 24.95 60.46 22.81
CA SER A 139 23.58 60.37 23.37
C SER A 139 23.39 59.32 24.47
N GLY A 140 24.39 58.48 24.75
CA GLY A 140 24.34 57.49 25.82
C GLY A 140 23.45 56.26 25.53
N TYR A 141 22.75 56.24 24.39
CA TYR A 141 22.09 55.07 23.84
C TYR A 141 23.14 54.06 23.35
N LYS A 142 23.16 52.88 23.96
CA LYS A 142 24.23 51.88 23.76
C LYS A 142 23.77 50.60 23.10
N TYR A 143 22.47 50.31 23.19
CA TYR A 143 21.91 49.04 22.77
C TYR A 143 20.80 49.27 21.75
N SER A 144 20.73 48.37 20.78
CA SER A 144 19.67 48.31 19.78
C SER A 144 19.37 46.86 19.48
N ASP A 145 18.30 46.61 18.72
CA ASP A 145 18.13 45.31 18.10
C ASP A 145 19.22 45.09 17.06
N GLN A 146 19.70 43.86 17.03
CA GLN A 146 20.74 43.48 16.11
C GLN A 146 20.77 41.98 15.89
N VAL A 147 21.19 41.61 14.70
CA VAL A 147 21.61 40.26 14.36
C VAL A 147 23.12 40.25 14.22
N SER A 148 23.77 39.20 14.69
CA SER A 148 25.20 38.96 14.48
C SER A 148 25.44 37.59 13.87
N LEU A 149 26.24 37.53 12.81
CA LEU A 149 26.84 36.30 12.30
C LEU A 149 28.24 36.18 12.90
N VAL A 150 28.42 35.18 13.76
CA VAL A 150 29.71 34.83 14.37
C VAL A 150 30.37 33.78 13.49
N SER A 151 31.58 34.07 13.04
CA SER A 151 32.37 33.19 12.20
C SER A 151 33.74 32.95 12.81
N VAL A 152 34.23 31.71 12.75
CA VAL A 152 35.58 31.36 13.17
C VAL A 152 36.29 30.66 12.03
N ASP A 153 37.48 31.12 11.70
CA ASP A 153 38.32 30.56 10.64
C ASP A 153 39.11 29.32 11.11
N ASN A 154 39.93 28.74 10.23
CA ASN A 154 40.75 27.57 10.56
C ASN A 154 41.88 27.86 11.56
N ASN A 155 42.24 29.13 11.75
CA ASN A 155 43.25 29.56 12.71
C ASN A 155 42.65 29.84 14.10
N GLY A 156 41.32 29.80 14.22
CA GLY A 156 40.60 30.13 15.45
C GLY A 156 40.30 31.62 15.61
N GLU A 157 40.59 32.47 14.61
CA GLU A 157 40.29 33.89 14.65
C GLU A 157 38.78 34.10 14.50
N GLN A 158 38.18 34.82 15.44
CA GLN A 158 36.75 35.10 15.44
C GLN A 158 36.46 36.42 14.71
N THR A 159 35.65 36.34 13.67
CA THR A 159 35.04 37.48 12.98
C THR A 159 33.56 37.56 13.33
N VAL A 160 33.06 38.74 13.70
CA VAL A 160 31.63 38.98 13.94
C VAL A 160 31.10 40.02 12.94
N PHE A 161 30.15 39.62 12.11
CA PHE A 161 29.38 40.54 11.27
C PHE A 161 28.12 40.96 12.01
N ARG A 162 27.89 42.25 12.20
CA ARG A 162 26.80 42.78 13.00
C ARG A 162 25.91 43.70 12.14
N PHE A 163 24.62 43.37 12.14
CA PHE A 163 23.55 44.02 11.40
C PHE A 163 22.63 44.68 12.43
N ARG A 164 22.66 46.01 12.53
CA ARG A 164 21.89 46.77 13.52
C ARG A 164 20.60 47.27 12.88
N ALA A 165 19.54 47.35 13.68
CA ALA A 165 18.31 48.02 13.30
C ALA A 165 18.56 49.52 13.18
N GLU A 166 18.84 50.05 11.99
CA GLU A 166 19.02 51.49 11.77
C GLU A 166 17.74 52.14 11.25
N ALA A 167 17.22 51.62 10.15
CA ALA A 167 15.94 51.95 9.57
C ALA A 167 15.52 50.82 8.60
N PRO A 168 14.24 50.71 8.24
CA PRO A 168 13.81 49.83 7.15
C PRO A 168 14.51 50.20 5.84
N GLY A 169 15.04 49.20 5.14
CA GLY A 169 15.80 49.37 3.91
C GLY A 169 17.17 48.70 3.94
N GLN A 170 18.04 49.12 3.04
CA GLN A 170 19.41 48.63 2.98
C GLN A 170 20.22 49.17 4.18
N ILE A 171 20.90 48.27 4.89
CA ILE A 171 21.77 48.61 6.03
C ILE A 171 23.21 48.20 5.76
N ILE A 172 24.16 48.87 6.41
CA ILE A 172 25.58 48.54 6.33
C ILE A 172 25.93 47.61 7.50
N ALA A 173 26.52 46.45 7.18
CA ALA A 173 27.03 45.56 8.20
C ALA A 173 28.37 46.06 8.72
N THR A 174 28.60 45.96 10.02
CA THR A 174 29.93 46.14 10.61
C THR A 174 30.61 44.78 10.75
N ARG A 175 31.92 44.72 10.50
CA ARG A 175 32.75 43.55 10.76
C ARG A 175 33.68 43.86 11.92
N GLN A 176 33.68 42.97 12.90
CA GLN A 176 34.56 43.02 14.05
C GLN A 176 35.55 41.85 13.98
N ILE A 177 36.84 42.15 14.06
CA ILE A 177 37.93 41.17 14.25
C ILE A 177 38.69 41.65 15.48
N ASP A 178 38.80 40.79 16.48
CA ASP A 178 39.28 41.17 17.81
C ASP A 178 38.54 42.42 18.36
N ASP A 179 39.27 43.48 18.69
CA ASP A 179 38.73 44.77 19.18
C ASP A 179 38.52 45.81 18.06
N GLN A 180 38.87 45.48 16.82
CA GLN A 180 38.72 46.41 15.69
C GLN A 180 37.36 46.21 15.01
N VAL A 181 36.62 47.31 14.85
CA VAL A 181 35.32 47.34 14.18
C VAL A 181 35.43 48.25 12.96
N PHE A 182 34.94 47.77 11.82
CA PHE A 182 34.94 48.52 10.57
C PHE A 182 33.68 48.21 9.75
N ASP A 183 33.27 49.15 8.92
CA ASP A 183 32.16 48.94 8.00
C ASP A 183 32.56 47.94 6.91
N GLU A 184 31.68 46.98 6.63
CA GLU A 184 31.90 45.92 5.65
C GLU A 184 30.97 46.09 4.46
N THR A 185 31.36 46.97 3.54
CA THR A 185 30.59 47.33 2.35
C THR A 185 30.43 46.20 1.33
N ARG A 186 31.23 45.13 1.44
CA ARG A 186 31.07 43.94 0.59
C ARG A 186 29.89 43.07 1.01
N VAL A 187 29.40 43.25 2.25
CA VAL A 187 28.17 42.64 2.74
C VAL A 187 27.01 43.57 2.41
N VAL A 188 25.98 43.01 1.77
CA VAL A 188 24.74 43.72 1.46
C VAL A 188 23.66 43.14 2.32
N ALA A 189 22.94 43.98 3.07
CA ALA A 189 21.84 43.54 3.91
C ALA A 189 20.64 44.47 3.80
N HIS A 190 19.45 43.91 3.97
CA HIS A 190 18.18 44.60 3.95
C HIS A 190 17.39 44.26 5.22
N TRP A 191 16.99 45.31 5.95
CA TRP A 191 16.18 45.23 7.15
C TRP A 191 14.75 45.61 6.82
N GLN A 192 13.78 44.80 7.25
CA GLN A 192 12.38 45.02 6.97
C GLN A 192 11.54 44.82 8.22
N ASP A 193 10.83 45.87 8.64
CA ASP A 193 9.89 45.75 9.75
C ASP A 193 8.65 44.96 9.33
N THR A 194 8.08 44.25 10.29
CA THR A 194 6.83 43.49 10.15
C THR A 194 5.88 43.82 11.30
N PRO A 195 4.59 43.48 11.20
CA PRO A 195 3.65 43.75 12.29
C PRO A 195 3.98 43.06 13.62
N ASN A 196 4.83 42.03 13.62
CA ASN A 196 5.13 41.20 14.80
C ASN A 196 6.64 41.11 15.10
N GLY A 197 7.46 42.01 14.54
CA GLY A 197 8.92 41.98 14.66
C GLY A 197 9.60 42.45 13.38
N TYR A 198 10.69 41.81 12.97
CA TYR A 198 11.46 42.23 11.80
C TYR A 198 12.03 41.06 11.01
N ARG A 199 12.44 41.36 9.77
CA ARG A 199 13.20 40.48 8.90
C ARG A 199 14.53 41.10 8.55
N LEU A 200 15.54 40.25 8.51
CA LEU A 200 16.86 40.60 8.00
C LEU A 200 17.21 39.62 6.91
N GLU A 201 17.58 40.15 5.76
CA GLU A 201 18.21 39.39 4.68
C GLU A 201 19.60 39.94 4.39
N ALA A 202 20.58 39.06 4.20
CA ALA A 202 21.95 39.46 3.96
C ALA A 202 22.65 38.55 2.93
N ARG A 203 23.46 39.16 2.07
CA ARG A 203 24.42 38.52 1.17
C ARG A 203 25.83 38.82 1.63
N ILE A 204 26.58 37.76 1.90
CA ILE A 204 27.93 37.80 2.47
C ILE A 204 28.88 37.03 1.53
N PRO A 205 29.99 37.64 1.06
CA PRO A 205 30.99 36.91 0.30
C PRO A 205 31.54 35.72 1.10
N ARG A 206 31.55 34.54 0.48
CA ARG A 206 31.89 33.28 1.15
C ARG A 206 33.32 33.25 1.69
N ASN A 207 34.25 33.93 1.03
CA ASN A 207 35.64 34.04 1.45
C ASN A 207 35.87 34.89 2.71
N LEU A 208 34.85 35.62 3.20
CA LEU A 208 34.90 36.36 4.46
C LEU A 208 34.45 35.53 5.66
N VAL A 209 33.94 34.33 5.40
CA VAL A 209 33.35 33.46 6.40
C VAL A 209 34.23 32.22 6.55
N GLY A 210 34.59 31.92 7.80
CA GLY A 210 35.37 30.75 8.18
C GLY A 210 34.60 29.43 8.16
N THR A 211 35.18 28.41 8.80
CA THR A 211 34.67 27.03 8.80
C THR A 211 33.65 26.76 9.89
N ARG A 212 33.48 27.67 10.85
CA ARG A 212 32.47 27.59 11.91
C ARG A 212 31.57 28.81 11.84
N LEU A 213 30.26 28.61 12.00
CA LEU A 213 29.26 29.66 11.93
C LEU A 213 28.20 29.55 13.02
N GLY A 214 27.78 30.70 13.51
CA GLY A 214 26.69 30.83 14.46
C GLY A 214 25.93 32.13 14.25
N ILE A 215 24.63 32.12 14.55
CA ILE A 215 23.80 33.31 14.51
C ILE A 215 23.45 33.69 15.94
N THR A 216 23.55 34.96 16.27
CA THR A 216 23.06 35.54 17.51
C THR A 216 22.06 36.64 17.16
N VAL A 217 20.85 36.54 17.69
CA VAL A 217 19.85 37.61 17.67
C VAL A 217 19.81 38.25 19.04
N THR A 218 19.96 39.58 19.09
CA THR A 218 19.84 40.36 20.33
C THR A 218 18.58 41.19 20.22
N ASN A 219 17.61 40.89 21.10
CA ASN A 219 16.38 41.66 21.26
C ASN A 219 16.55 42.59 22.47
N THR A 220 16.42 43.89 22.23
CA THR A 220 16.65 44.97 23.19
C THR A 220 15.32 45.67 23.47
N ASN A 221 14.85 45.63 24.72
CA ASN A 221 13.62 46.34 25.10
C ASN A 221 13.83 47.84 25.39
N ASP A 222 15.06 48.23 25.74
CA ASP A 222 15.43 49.60 26.07
C ASP A 222 16.88 49.87 25.62
N SER A 223 17.06 50.95 24.87
CA SER A 223 18.33 51.49 24.40
C SER A 223 19.43 51.69 25.46
N LEU A 224 19.07 51.73 26.75
CA LEU A 224 20.00 51.88 27.88
C LEU A 224 20.37 50.55 28.57
N SER A 225 19.64 49.46 28.27
CA SER A 225 19.81 48.15 28.92
C SER A 225 20.26 47.09 27.92
N PRO A 226 21.18 46.16 28.28
CA PRO A 226 21.56 45.07 27.39
C PRO A 226 20.37 44.20 26.99
N GLY A 227 20.27 43.89 25.70
CA GLY A 227 19.25 42.99 25.17
C GLY A 227 19.46 41.51 25.54
N VAL A 228 18.38 40.73 25.41
CA VAL A 228 18.38 39.27 25.55
C VAL A 228 18.95 38.65 24.28
N ARG A 229 19.94 37.76 24.45
CA ARG A 229 20.61 37.08 23.33
C ARG A 229 20.04 35.68 23.12
N SER A 230 19.59 35.42 21.90
CA SER A 230 19.27 34.09 21.40
C SER A 230 20.34 33.65 20.41
N THR A 231 20.98 32.51 20.65
CA THR A 231 22.11 32.03 19.83
C THR A 231 21.89 30.61 19.30
N THR A 232 22.39 30.33 18.10
CA THR A 232 22.35 28.98 17.52
C THR A 232 23.42 28.05 18.08
N PHE A 233 24.28 28.47 19.00
CA PHE A 233 25.36 27.61 19.50
C PHE A 233 25.54 27.75 21.01
N SER A 234 25.99 26.66 21.62
CA SER A 234 26.30 26.60 23.06
C SER A 234 27.78 26.89 23.29
N GLY A 235 28.09 27.86 24.14
CA GLY A 235 29.47 28.24 24.50
C GLY A 235 29.98 29.46 23.73
N THR A 236 31.31 29.56 23.56
CA THR A 236 31.98 30.73 22.97
C THR A 236 32.27 30.58 21.49
N VAL A 237 32.38 29.35 20.99
CA VAL A 237 32.73 29.04 19.59
C VAL A 237 31.53 28.40 18.91
N PRO A 238 31.11 28.88 17.73
CA PRO A 238 30.04 28.25 16.98
C PRO A 238 30.34 26.81 16.53
N GLY A 239 29.29 26.10 16.12
CA GLY A 239 29.44 24.78 15.49
C GLY A 239 30.10 24.87 14.11
N PRO A 240 30.67 23.76 13.60
CA PRO A 240 31.09 23.65 12.20
C PRO A 240 29.95 24.05 11.25
N PHE A 241 30.29 24.84 10.25
CA PHE A 241 29.37 25.18 9.18
C PHE A 241 29.42 24.07 8.13
N VAL A 242 28.27 23.51 7.80
CA VAL A 242 28.18 22.43 6.82
C VAL A 242 27.44 22.91 5.57
N SER A 243 27.98 22.61 4.40
CA SER A 243 27.31 22.84 3.12
C SER A 243 27.67 21.74 2.14
N VAL A 244 26.98 21.72 1.00
CA VAL A 244 27.35 20.87 -0.13
C VAL A 244 28.80 21.15 -0.55
N SER A 245 29.63 20.10 -0.64
CA SER A 245 31.00 20.18 -1.16
C SER A 245 30.93 20.17 -2.69
N PRO A 246 31.48 21.18 -3.39
CA PRO A 246 31.53 21.19 -4.85
C PRO A 246 32.26 19.98 -5.43
N VAL A 247 33.29 19.49 -4.73
CA VAL A 247 34.07 18.31 -5.15
C VAL A 247 33.18 17.07 -5.08
N LEU A 248 32.59 16.79 -3.92
CA LEU A 248 31.71 15.62 -3.74
C LEU A 248 30.47 15.70 -4.63
N GLN A 249 29.93 16.90 -4.86
CA GLN A 249 28.82 17.14 -5.79
C GLN A 249 29.19 16.75 -7.22
N SER A 250 30.40 17.12 -7.68
CA SER A 250 30.86 16.78 -9.03
C SER A 250 31.10 15.28 -9.19
N VAL A 251 31.67 14.63 -8.17
CA VAL A 251 31.89 13.18 -8.11
C VAL A 251 30.56 12.43 -8.10
N ALA A 252 29.62 12.85 -7.26
CA ALA A 252 28.27 12.29 -7.19
C ALA A 252 27.55 12.39 -8.54
N ALA A 253 27.63 13.54 -9.21
CA ALA A 253 27.06 13.74 -10.55
C ALA A 253 27.67 12.80 -11.60
N GLY A 254 28.96 12.45 -11.47
CA GLY A 254 29.63 11.49 -12.34
C GLY A 254 29.03 10.08 -12.30
N TYR A 255 28.52 9.63 -11.14
CA TYR A 255 27.89 8.32 -10.98
C TYR A 255 26.44 8.27 -11.45
N VAL A 256 25.75 9.41 -11.50
CA VAL A 256 24.30 9.48 -11.72
C VAL A 256 23.97 10.13 -13.07
N GLN A 257 24.42 9.49 -14.14
CA GLN A 257 24.22 9.95 -15.52
C GLN A 257 22.86 9.50 -16.10
N GLN A 258 22.29 8.41 -15.57
CA GLN A 258 21.04 7.85 -16.05
C GLN A 258 19.83 8.39 -15.26
N PRO A 259 18.70 8.68 -15.92
CA PRO A 259 17.47 9.05 -15.23
C PRO A 259 16.96 7.89 -14.37
N GLY A 260 16.30 8.20 -13.25
CA GLY A 260 15.75 7.16 -12.35
C GLY A 260 16.62 6.79 -11.17
N LEU A 261 17.81 7.39 -11.05
CA LEU A 261 18.73 7.17 -9.94
C LEU A 261 19.00 8.51 -9.23
N ARG A 262 19.13 8.48 -7.91
CA ARG A 262 19.51 9.63 -7.08
C ARG A 262 20.55 9.16 -6.07
N LEU A 263 21.63 9.93 -5.94
CA LEU A 263 22.71 9.67 -4.99
C LEU A 263 22.83 10.85 -4.03
N MET A 264 22.95 10.54 -2.75
CA MET A 264 23.27 11.51 -1.72
C MET A 264 24.51 11.05 -0.96
N ILE A 265 25.32 12.00 -0.53
CA ILE A 265 26.46 11.75 0.35
C ILE A 265 26.19 12.54 1.62
N ALA A 266 26.24 11.87 2.77
CA ALA A 266 26.10 12.48 4.08
C ALA A 266 27.37 12.25 4.90
N ASN A 267 27.74 13.24 5.72
CA ASN A 267 28.80 13.08 6.70
C ASN A 267 28.36 12.15 7.84
N ARG A 268 29.25 11.90 8.81
CA ARG A 268 29.00 11.01 9.97
C ARG A 268 27.76 11.38 10.80
N ASP A 269 27.35 12.65 10.78
CA ASP A 269 26.22 13.17 11.59
C ASP A 269 24.92 13.28 10.80
N GLY A 270 24.95 12.85 9.52
CA GLY A 270 23.83 12.85 8.60
C GLY A 270 23.70 14.12 7.75
N TRP A 271 24.58 15.12 7.88
CA TRP A 271 24.51 16.32 7.05
C TRP A 271 24.89 16.02 5.60
N ARG A 272 24.06 16.48 4.67
CA ARG A 272 24.20 16.21 3.23
C ARG A 272 25.31 17.06 2.63
N LEU A 273 26.35 16.39 2.14
CA LEU A 273 27.50 16.98 1.46
C LEU A 273 27.36 16.97 -0.07
N ALA A 274 26.49 16.12 -0.63
CA ALA A 274 26.21 16.09 -2.06
C ALA A 274 24.81 15.51 -2.35
N LEU A 275 24.19 15.96 -3.44
CA LEU A 275 22.94 15.44 -3.98
C LEU A 275 23.00 15.43 -5.51
N ALA A 276 23.03 14.26 -6.13
CA ALA A 276 23.06 14.12 -7.57
C ALA A 276 21.92 13.26 -8.10
N GLY A 277 21.47 13.58 -9.32
CA GLY A 277 20.37 12.91 -10.00
C GLY A 277 19.01 13.26 -9.45
N SER A 278 17.99 12.67 -10.07
CA SER A 278 16.60 12.91 -9.73
C SER A 278 15.78 11.66 -10.00
N LEU A 279 14.84 11.39 -9.09
CA LEU A 279 13.81 10.40 -9.34
C LEU A 279 12.71 11.03 -10.21
N PRO A 280 12.16 10.31 -11.20
CA PRO A 280 11.05 10.77 -12.01
C PRO A 280 9.92 11.26 -11.12
N SER A 281 9.54 12.53 -11.29
CA SER A 281 8.32 13.08 -10.72
C SER A 281 7.18 12.69 -11.64
N SER A 282 6.31 11.77 -11.21
CA SER A 282 5.04 11.51 -11.89
C SER A 282 4.09 12.70 -11.70
N ALA A 283 4.42 13.83 -12.33
CA ALA A 283 3.57 15.02 -12.35
C ALA A 283 2.31 14.83 -13.23
N ASN A 284 2.18 13.69 -13.91
CA ASN A 284 0.97 13.30 -14.62
C ASN A 284 0.30 12.16 -13.87
N GLY A 285 -0.68 12.50 -13.02
CA GLY A 285 -1.56 11.57 -12.30
C GLY A 285 -2.48 10.74 -13.21
N ASP A 286 -2.20 10.64 -14.50
CA ASP A 286 -3.09 10.06 -15.51
C ASP A 286 -3.03 8.52 -15.55
N SER A 287 -2.00 7.91 -14.97
CA SER A 287 -1.81 6.45 -15.05
C SER A 287 -2.68 5.65 -14.07
N ALA A 288 -3.16 6.27 -12.99
CA ALA A 288 -3.99 5.60 -11.98
C ALA A 288 -5.50 5.73 -12.24
N GLN A 289 -5.91 6.63 -13.15
CA GLN A 289 -7.31 6.85 -13.50
C GLN A 289 -7.85 5.86 -14.55
N GLN A 290 -7.00 5.09 -15.23
CA GLN A 290 -7.41 4.25 -16.37
C GLN A 290 -7.48 2.74 -16.13
N ALA A 291 -7.43 2.26 -14.88
CA ALA A 291 -7.58 0.84 -14.56
C ALA A 291 -8.85 0.54 -13.76
N GLY A 292 -9.94 0.25 -14.49
CA GLY A 292 -10.96 -0.74 -14.12
C GLY A 292 -11.87 -0.51 -12.90
N SER A 293 -13.11 -0.98 -13.05
CA SER A 293 -14.18 -1.06 -12.03
C SER A 293 -13.71 -1.35 -10.60
N GLY A 294 -14.25 -0.62 -9.62
CA GLY A 294 -13.77 -0.56 -8.22
C GLY A 294 -13.51 -1.86 -7.46
N TRP A 295 -13.99 -3.02 -7.91
CA TRP A 295 -13.64 -4.33 -7.34
C TRP A 295 -12.19 -4.76 -7.66
N LEU A 296 -11.65 -4.36 -8.81
CA LEU A 296 -10.25 -4.59 -9.18
C LEU A 296 -9.30 -3.83 -8.25
N ARG A 297 -9.68 -2.61 -7.82
CA ARG A 297 -8.93 -1.82 -6.83
C ARG A 297 -8.95 -2.47 -5.44
N LEU A 298 -10.08 -3.05 -5.04
CA LEU A 298 -10.20 -3.76 -3.77
C LEU A 298 -9.32 -5.03 -3.76
N ALA A 299 -9.34 -5.81 -4.85
CA ALA A 299 -8.48 -6.97 -5.01
C ALA A 299 -7.00 -6.59 -5.02
N TYR A 300 -6.63 -5.51 -5.71
CA TYR A 300 -5.27 -4.97 -5.76
C TYR A 300 -4.75 -4.52 -4.38
N ASN A 301 -5.59 -3.81 -3.61
CA ASN A 301 -5.23 -3.31 -2.28
C ASN A 301 -5.14 -4.43 -1.23
N ILE A 302 -5.95 -5.48 -1.32
CA ILE A 302 -5.85 -6.66 -0.44
C ILE A 302 -4.62 -7.52 -0.83
N LEU A 303 -4.21 -7.49 -2.10
CA LEU A 303 -3.06 -8.27 -2.56
C LEU A 303 -1.72 -7.67 -2.15
N LEU A 304 -1.61 -6.35 -2.06
CA LEU A 304 -0.33 -5.66 -1.88
C LEU A 304 -0.12 -5.22 -0.43
N LYS A 305 1.04 -5.57 0.14
CA LYS A 305 1.43 -5.13 1.49
C LYS A 305 1.53 -3.60 1.52
N PRO A 306 0.99 -2.93 2.56
CA PRO A 306 1.17 -1.49 2.73
C PRO A 306 2.68 -1.18 2.83
N GLY A 307 3.18 -0.36 1.90
CA GLY A 307 4.53 0.18 1.94
C GLY A 307 4.57 1.48 2.75
N ALA A 308 5.71 1.79 3.36
CA ALA A 308 5.92 3.08 3.98
C ALA A 308 5.85 4.19 2.90
N GLU A 309 5.21 5.31 3.23
CA GLU A 309 4.94 6.41 2.30
C GLU A 309 6.19 6.88 1.56
N ALA A 310 6.08 7.06 0.24
CA ALA A 310 7.18 7.53 -0.61
C ALA A 310 7.70 8.93 -0.28
N ALA A 311 6.99 9.70 0.55
CA ALA A 311 7.48 10.97 1.09
C ALA A 311 8.74 10.77 1.96
N LEU A 312 8.88 9.62 2.62
CA LEU A 312 10.04 9.28 3.44
C LEU A 312 11.30 8.96 2.62
N ALA A 313 11.18 8.87 1.28
CA ALA A 313 12.32 8.73 0.38
C ALA A 313 12.83 10.10 -0.12
N GLU A 314 12.10 11.20 0.07
CA GLU A 314 12.61 12.51 -0.32
C GLU A 314 13.77 12.92 0.61
N PRO A 315 14.74 13.72 0.10
CA PRO A 315 15.84 14.20 0.91
C PRO A 315 15.32 15.05 2.07
N ASP A 316 15.92 14.93 3.26
CA ASP A 316 15.45 15.70 4.41
C ASP A 316 15.57 17.22 4.13
N PRO A 317 14.49 18.01 4.31
CA PRO A 317 14.50 19.43 3.96
C PRO A 317 15.47 20.25 4.81
N SER A 318 15.81 19.81 6.03
CA SER A 318 16.82 20.46 6.86
C SER A 318 18.24 20.32 6.32
N GLY A 319 18.46 19.39 5.38
CA GLY A 319 19.77 18.98 4.91
C GLY A 319 20.44 17.90 5.76
N ARG A 320 19.80 17.48 6.87
CA ARG A 320 20.28 16.38 7.73
C ARG A 320 19.45 15.13 7.52
N GLU A 321 20.02 14.11 6.90
CA GLU A 321 19.39 12.81 6.70
C GLU A 321 19.25 12.05 8.03
N GLN A 322 18.00 11.81 8.45
CA GLN A 322 17.66 11.17 9.74
C GLN A 322 16.82 9.91 9.58
N GLN A 323 16.57 9.47 8.34
CA GLN A 323 15.76 8.29 8.08
C GLN A 323 16.43 7.05 8.69
N SER A 324 15.62 6.09 9.15
CA SER A 324 16.13 4.94 9.93
C SER A 324 17.26 4.17 9.23
N TYR A 325 17.12 3.90 7.93
CA TYR A 325 18.12 3.17 7.15
C TYR A 325 19.43 3.96 6.99
N VAL A 326 19.36 5.30 6.96
CA VAL A 326 20.56 6.16 6.94
C VAL A 326 21.25 6.11 8.30
N SER A 327 20.49 6.23 9.39
CA SER A 327 21.04 6.15 10.75
C SER A 327 21.74 4.81 11.04
N THR A 328 21.21 3.68 10.54
CA THR A 328 21.85 2.36 10.64
C THR A 328 23.17 2.30 9.86
N ALA A 329 23.22 2.88 8.67
CA ALA A 329 24.46 3.01 7.90
C ALA A 329 25.48 3.91 8.61
N LEU A 330 25.06 5.03 9.20
CA LEU A 330 25.91 5.90 10.01
C LEU A 330 26.42 5.25 11.30
N GLN A 331 25.81 4.15 11.75
CA GLN A 331 26.30 3.27 12.82
C GLN A 331 27.22 2.14 12.31
N GLY A 332 27.55 2.14 11.02
CA GLY A 332 28.49 1.21 10.40
C GLY A 332 27.87 -0.01 9.74
N THR A 333 26.53 -0.15 9.73
CA THR A 333 25.85 -1.32 9.13
C THR A 333 25.06 -0.92 7.88
N PRO A 334 25.37 -1.46 6.68
CA PRO A 334 24.58 -1.20 5.49
C PRO A 334 23.11 -1.53 5.69
N ALA A 335 22.21 -0.67 5.21
CA ALA A 335 20.78 -0.86 5.37
C ALA A 335 20.02 -0.46 4.10
N SER A 336 18.88 -1.10 3.87
CA SER A 336 18.01 -0.79 2.74
C SER A 336 16.57 -0.61 3.20
N ARG A 337 15.82 0.20 2.45
CA ARG A 337 14.41 0.41 2.68
C ARG A 337 13.69 0.60 1.35
N TRP A 338 12.49 0.07 1.27
CA TRP A 338 11.62 0.22 0.12
C TRP A 338 10.42 1.09 0.50
N PHE A 339 10.12 2.04 -0.36
CA PHE A 339 9.04 3.01 -0.18
C PHE A 339 8.05 2.91 -1.32
N ARG A 340 6.76 3.07 -1.02
CA ARG A 340 5.70 3.09 -2.03
C ARG A 340 4.68 4.16 -1.70
N SER A 341 4.34 5.01 -2.67
CA SER A 341 3.25 5.97 -2.54
C SER A 341 1.92 5.26 -2.78
N PRO A 342 0.96 5.31 -1.84
CA PRO A 342 -0.39 4.80 -2.05
C PRO A 342 -1.13 5.53 -3.17
N ASP A 343 -0.90 6.85 -3.31
CA ASP A 343 -1.65 7.72 -4.21
C ASP A 343 -1.12 7.70 -5.65
N THR A 344 0.22 7.72 -5.80
CA THR A 344 0.85 7.75 -7.13
C THR A 344 1.29 6.37 -7.61
N GLY A 345 1.25 5.36 -6.74
CA GLY A 345 1.80 4.03 -7.02
C GLY A 345 3.33 3.98 -7.11
N ARG A 346 4.02 5.13 -6.93
CA ARG A 346 5.46 5.29 -7.09
C ARG A 346 6.22 4.41 -6.10
N ALA A 347 7.14 3.58 -6.60
CA ALA A 347 8.00 2.74 -5.77
C ALA A 347 9.46 3.20 -5.86
N VAL A 348 10.11 3.36 -4.71
CA VAL A 348 11.51 3.77 -4.60
C VAL A 348 12.25 2.79 -3.70
N THR A 349 13.31 2.19 -4.24
CA THR A 349 14.26 1.42 -3.44
C THR A 349 15.39 2.34 -3.01
N SER A 350 15.65 2.41 -1.70
CA SER A 350 16.72 3.21 -1.11
C SER A 350 17.70 2.29 -0.39
N VAL A 351 18.99 2.50 -0.59
CA VAL A 351 20.07 1.80 0.11
C VAL A 351 21.02 2.84 0.69
N ALA A 352 21.37 2.68 1.96
CA ALA A 352 22.42 3.44 2.60
C ALA A 352 23.61 2.52 2.91
N HIS A 353 24.82 2.98 2.59
CA HIS A 353 26.06 2.24 2.83
C HIS A 353 27.07 3.16 3.55
N PRO A 354 27.72 2.70 4.64
CA PRO A 354 28.75 3.48 5.30
C PRO A 354 29.95 3.71 4.37
N ILE A 355 30.60 4.86 4.55
CA ILE A 355 31.86 5.21 3.89
C ILE A 355 32.97 5.18 4.94
N TRP A 356 34.05 4.47 4.63
CA TRP A 356 35.20 4.29 5.52
C TRP A 356 36.47 4.84 4.87
N SER A 357 37.29 5.51 5.67
CA SER A 357 38.67 5.86 5.33
C SER A 357 39.58 5.13 6.30
N GLY A 358 40.14 4.00 5.87
CA GLY A 358 40.85 3.08 6.78
C GLY A 358 39.89 2.53 7.84
N THR A 359 40.14 2.85 9.11
CA THR A 359 39.31 2.42 10.26
C THR A 359 38.30 3.48 10.71
N VAL A 360 38.33 4.68 10.11
CA VAL A 360 37.47 5.80 10.51
C VAL A 360 36.27 5.88 9.56
N GLN A 361 35.07 5.83 10.12
CA GLN A 361 33.85 6.10 9.37
C GLN A 361 33.73 7.61 9.10
N THR A 362 33.72 7.99 7.84
CA THR A 362 33.63 9.39 7.40
C THR A 362 32.19 9.82 7.11
N GLY A 363 31.30 8.88 6.82
CA GLY A 363 29.90 9.17 6.54
C GLY A 363 29.10 7.99 6.00
N ALA A 364 28.08 8.29 5.20
CA ALA A 364 27.30 7.31 4.47
C ALA A 364 26.90 7.86 3.09
N ILE A 365 26.83 6.97 2.11
CA ILE A 365 26.12 7.25 0.87
C ILE A 365 24.69 6.75 0.97
N ILE A 366 23.79 7.41 0.24
CA ILE A 366 22.42 6.98 0.05
C ILE A 366 22.16 6.91 -1.45
N LEU A 367 21.82 5.73 -1.93
CA LEU A 367 21.49 5.48 -3.33
C LEU A 367 20.01 5.12 -3.43
N GLN A 368 19.28 5.85 -4.27
CA GLN A 368 17.86 5.65 -4.49
C GLN A 368 17.59 5.37 -5.97
N GLN A 369 16.68 4.45 -6.25
CA GLN A 369 16.27 4.11 -7.61
C GLN A 369 14.75 3.99 -7.71
N SER A 370 14.16 4.58 -8.76
CA SER A 370 12.73 4.43 -9.06
C SER A 370 12.46 3.06 -9.70
N THR A 371 11.44 2.35 -9.20
CA THR A 371 11.05 1.01 -9.68
C THR A 371 9.88 1.06 -10.69
N ASP A 372 9.31 2.23 -10.95
CA ASP A 372 8.08 2.44 -11.74
C ASP A 372 8.13 1.89 -13.17
N ALA A 373 9.29 1.96 -13.84
CA ALA A 373 9.41 1.59 -15.26
C ALA A 373 9.38 0.07 -15.49
N ILE A 374 9.92 -0.73 -14.56
CA ILE A 374 10.06 -2.18 -14.73
C ILE A 374 8.83 -2.90 -14.22
N LEU A 375 8.23 -2.42 -13.12
CA LEU A 375 7.08 -3.07 -12.50
C LEU A 375 5.76 -2.81 -13.24
N SER A 376 5.62 -1.71 -13.98
CA SER A 376 4.38 -1.36 -14.70
C SER A 376 4.11 -2.28 -15.90
N LEU A 377 5.14 -2.67 -16.66
CA LEU A 377 5.02 -3.56 -17.81
C LEU A 377 4.69 -5.00 -17.40
N THR A 378 5.35 -5.52 -16.36
CA THR A 378 4.98 -6.81 -15.76
C THR A 378 3.60 -6.74 -15.11
N ASN A 379 3.26 -5.63 -14.43
CA ASN A 379 1.93 -5.48 -13.83
C ASN A 379 0.81 -5.54 -14.85
N GLN A 380 0.94 -4.91 -16.02
CA GLN A 380 -0.13 -4.95 -17.03
C GLN A 380 -0.33 -6.37 -17.60
N ALA A 381 0.75 -7.06 -17.94
CA ALA A 381 0.67 -8.43 -18.47
C ALA A 381 0.15 -9.43 -17.42
N LEU A 382 0.65 -9.35 -16.17
CA LEU A 382 0.21 -10.18 -15.05
C LEU A 382 -1.24 -9.87 -14.66
N THR A 383 -1.63 -8.59 -14.61
CA THR A 383 -3.02 -8.19 -14.33
C THR A 383 -3.95 -8.68 -15.43
N ARG A 384 -3.55 -8.59 -16.70
CA ARG A 384 -4.33 -9.12 -17.81
C ARG A 384 -4.47 -10.63 -17.71
N LEU A 385 -3.39 -11.36 -17.40
CA LEU A 385 -3.43 -12.80 -17.18
C LEU A 385 -4.34 -13.17 -16.01
N ILE A 386 -4.26 -12.50 -14.87
CA ILE A 386 -5.16 -12.74 -13.72
C ILE A 386 -6.61 -12.44 -14.08
N THR A 387 -6.86 -11.32 -14.75
CA THR A 387 -8.23 -10.94 -15.12
C THR A 387 -8.81 -11.98 -16.08
N LEU A 388 -8.00 -12.45 -17.03
CA LEU A 388 -8.41 -13.48 -17.98
C LEU A 388 -8.60 -14.85 -17.30
N THR A 389 -7.70 -15.25 -16.39
CA THR A 389 -7.85 -16.52 -15.63
C THR A 389 -9.03 -16.45 -14.68
N LEU A 390 -9.24 -15.34 -13.98
CA LEU A 390 -10.39 -15.14 -13.09
C LEU A 390 -11.71 -15.16 -13.86
N ILE A 391 -11.79 -14.44 -14.98
CA ILE A 391 -12.97 -14.47 -15.86
C ILE A 391 -13.21 -15.89 -16.39
N SER A 392 -12.15 -16.59 -16.82
CA SER A 392 -12.23 -17.97 -17.29
C SER A 392 -12.72 -18.92 -16.20
N THR A 393 -12.16 -18.84 -14.98
CA THR A 393 -12.56 -19.64 -13.82
C THR A 393 -14.02 -19.38 -13.43
N ILE A 394 -14.43 -18.11 -13.37
CA ILE A 394 -15.83 -17.74 -13.09
C ILE A 394 -16.75 -18.25 -14.20
N GLY A 395 -16.35 -18.12 -15.47
CA GLY A 395 -17.09 -18.64 -16.62
C GLY A 395 -17.30 -20.15 -16.53
N VAL A 396 -16.25 -20.92 -16.25
CA VAL A 396 -16.32 -22.38 -16.06
C VAL A 396 -17.21 -22.74 -14.86
N ALA A 397 -17.06 -22.05 -13.73
CA ALA A 397 -17.90 -22.27 -12.56
C ALA A 397 -19.39 -22.01 -12.85
N LEU A 398 -19.72 -20.93 -13.56
CA LEU A 398 -21.10 -20.61 -13.96
C LEU A 398 -21.67 -21.65 -14.93
N VAL A 399 -20.89 -22.11 -15.91
CA VAL A 399 -21.30 -23.18 -16.83
C VAL A 399 -21.59 -24.47 -16.06
N LEU A 400 -20.71 -24.87 -15.14
CA LEU A 400 -20.90 -26.07 -14.31
C LEU A 400 -22.15 -25.95 -13.41
N LEU A 401 -22.34 -24.82 -12.74
CA LEU A 401 -23.52 -24.58 -11.89
C LEU A 401 -24.82 -24.50 -12.70
N GLY A 402 -24.77 -23.92 -13.90
CA GLY A 402 -25.89 -23.87 -14.84
C GLY A 402 -26.29 -25.27 -15.30
N TYR A 403 -25.31 -26.06 -15.77
CA TYR A 403 -25.52 -27.45 -16.18
C TYR A 403 -26.07 -28.31 -15.03
N ALA A 404 -25.50 -28.16 -13.82
CA ALA A 404 -25.97 -28.84 -12.61
C ALA A 404 -27.44 -28.53 -12.30
N SER A 405 -27.80 -27.25 -12.39
CA SER A 405 -29.13 -26.76 -12.06
C SER A 405 -30.16 -27.25 -13.07
N TRP A 406 -29.80 -27.21 -14.35
CA TRP A 406 -30.59 -27.77 -15.44
C TRP A 406 -30.82 -29.27 -15.28
N LEU A 407 -29.75 -30.06 -15.08
CA LEU A 407 -29.84 -31.51 -14.91
C LEU A 407 -30.62 -31.90 -13.64
N SER A 408 -30.34 -31.24 -12.52
CA SER A 408 -31.08 -31.47 -11.27
C SER A 408 -32.56 -31.16 -11.42
N SER A 409 -32.91 -30.12 -12.17
CA SER A 409 -34.31 -29.77 -12.45
C SER A 409 -34.99 -30.88 -13.24
N ARG A 410 -34.37 -31.37 -14.32
CA ARG A 410 -34.93 -32.46 -15.15
C ARG A 410 -35.12 -33.75 -14.35
N ILE A 411 -34.13 -34.15 -13.54
CA ILE A 411 -34.24 -35.32 -12.67
C ILE A 411 -35.37 -35.13 -11.65
N ARG A 412 -35.48 -33.95 -11.03
CA ARG A 412 -36.53 -33.68 -10.03
C ARG A 412 -37.92 -33.63 -10.65
N HIS A 413 -38.06 -33.09 -11.86
CA HIS A 413 -39.31 -33.13 -12.62
C HIS A 413 -39.72 -34.57 -12.94
N LEU A 414 -38.79 -35.41 -13.40
CA LEU A 414 -39.05 -36.83 -13.68
C LEU A 414 -39.44 -37.59 -12.41
N SER A 415 -38.68 -37.41 -11.33
CA SER A 415 -38.94 -38.05 -10.03
C SER A 415 -40.30 -37.65 -9.45
N ASN A 416 -40.65 -36.36 -9.49
CA ASN A 416 -41.95 -35.88 -9.03
C ASN A 416 -43.10 -36.41 -9.91
N ALA A 417 -42.89 -36.52 -11.24
CA ALA A 417 -43.90 -37.08 -12.13
C ALA A 417 -44.12 -38.57 -11.90
N ALA A 418 -43.04 -39.33 -11.67
CA ALA A 418 -43.12 -40.74 -11.30
C ALA A 418 -43.84 -40.95 -9.95
N GLY A 419 -43.52 -40.13 -8.94
CA GLY A 419 -44.22 -40.15 -7.65
C GLY A 419 -45.72 -39.89 -7.78
N ARG A 420 -46.11 -38.85 -8.55
CA ARG A 420 -47.52 -38.56 -8.80
C ARG A 420 -48.24 -39.66 -9.59
N ALA A 421 -47.54 -40.35 -10.48
CA ALA A 421 -48.13 -41.44 -11.26
C ALA A 421 -48.42 -42.69 -10.41
N LEU A 422 -47.73 -42.86 -9.28
CA LEU A 422 -47.99 -43.92 -8.30
C LEU A 422 -49.18 -43.60 -7.38
N ASP A 423 -49.39 -42.33 -7.04
CA ASP A 423 -50.49 -41.89 -6.18
C ASP A 423 -51.85 -41.81 -6.90
N ASP A 424 -51.85 -41.69 -8.24
CA ASP A 424 -53.07 -41.60 -9.03
C ASP A 424 -53.71 -42.99 -9.21
N LYS A 425 -55.04 -43.11 -8.97
CA LYS A 425 -55.80 -44.36 -9.14
C LYS A 425 -55.82 -44.85 -10.60
N ARG A 426 -55.41 -43.99 -11.54
CA ARG A 426 -55.15 -44.33 -12.94
C ARG A 426 -53.68 -44.11 -13.23
N VAL A 427 -52.95 -45.19 -13.46
CA VAL A 427 -51.54 -45.13 -13.84
C VAL A 427 -51.41 -44.35 -15.15
N ARG A 428 -50.81 -43.17 -15.09
CA ARG A 428 -50.49 -42.38 -16.29
C ARG A 428 -49.25 -42.97 -16.96
N THR A 429 -49.37 -43.37 -18.22
CA THR A 429 -48.35 -44.13 -18.95
C THR A 429 -47.21 -43.30 -19.53
N ALA A 430 -47.34 -41.98 -19.63
CA ALA A 430 -46.33 -41.13 -20.25
C ALA A 430 -45.66 -40.20 -19.22
N LEU A 431 -44.43 -40.53 -18.84
CA LEU A 431 -43.59 -39.65 -18.02
C LEU A 431 -42.98 -38.51 -18.88
N PRO A 432 -42.78 -37.32 -18.29
CA PRO A 432 -42.15 -36.20 -18.99
C PRO A 432 -40.70 -36.52 -19.35
N SER A 433 -40.24 -36.02 -20.49
CA SER A 433 -38.89 -36.26 -21.08
C SER A 433 -38.70 -37.59 -21.82
N ALA A 434 -39.75 -38.40 -22.04
CA ALA A 434 -39.63 -39.65 -22.80
C ALA A 434 -39.18 -39.48 -24.27
N LEU A 435 -39.34 -38.28 -24.84
CA LEU A 435 -38.91 -37.91 -26.20
C LEU A 435 -37.45 -37.42 -26.26
N ALA A 436 -36.78 -37.29 -25.13
CA ALA A 436 -35.38 -36.92 -25.10
C ALA A 436 -34.49 -38.10 -25.56
N GLY A 437 -33.45 -37.78 -26.34
CA GLY A 437 -32.46 -38.75 -26.84
C GLY A 437 -31.27 -38.96 -25.90
N ASP A 438 -31.39 -38.58 -24.63
CA ASP A 438 -30.35 -38.70 -23.60
C ASP A 438 -30.70 -39.79 -22.58
N GLU A 439 -29.77 -40.04 -21.65
CA GLU A 439 -29.90 -41.07 -20.61
C GLU A 439 -31.12 -40.80 -19.69
N ILE A 440 -31.51 -39.53 -19.54
CA ILE A 440 -32.72 -39.15 -18.80
C ILE A 440 -33.99 -39.57 -19.57
N GLY A 441 -33.98 -39.45 -20.89
CA GLY A 441 -35.03 -39.99 -21.77
C GLY A 441 -35.13 -41.51 -21.71
N ASP A 442 -34.00 -42.22 -21.73
CA ASP A 442 -33.95 -43.68 -21.55
C ASP A 442 -34.53 -44.10 -20.19
N LEU A 443 -34.16 -43.37 -19.13
CA LEU A 443 -34.69 -43.60 -17.79
C LEU A 443 -36.21 -43.36 -17.74
N SER A 444 -36.69 -42.28 -18.38
CA SER A 444 -38.13 -41.97 -18.47
C SER A 444 -38.90 -43.08 -19.19
N ARG A 445 -38.36 -43.62 -20.29
CA ARG A 445 -38.96 -44.75 -21.03
C ARG A 445 -38.99 -46.03 -20.18
N SER A 446 -37.88 -46.33 -19.50
CA SER A 446 -37.77 -47.49 -18.62
C SER A 446 -38.78 -47.42 -17.46
N PHE A 447 -38.88 -46.27 -16.79
CA PHE A 447 -39.88 -46.07 -15.73
C PHE A 447 -41.32 -46.13 -16.26
N SER A 448 -41.58 -45.61 -17.46
CA SER A 448 -42.91 -45.69 -18.08
C SER A 448 -43.31 -47.15 -18.35
N SER A 449 -42.37 -47.98 -18.83
CA SER A 449 -42.58 -49.43 -19.01
C SER A 449 -42.88 -50.14 -17.69
N VAL A 450 -42.14 -49.82 -16.62
CA VAL A 450 -42.40 -50.37 -15.28
C VAL A 450 -43.78 -49.95 -14.77
N LEU A 451 -44.14 -48.67 -14.90
CA LEU A 451 -45.46 -48.17 -14.50
C LEU A 451 -46.58 -48.86 -15.30
N GLN A 452 -46.41 -49.02 -16.62
CA GLN A 452 -47.38 -49.71 -17.46
C GLN A 452 -47.58 -51.18 -17.02
N GLN A 453 -46.49 -51.86 -16.72
CA GLN A 453 -46.52 -53.25 -16.27
C GLN A 453 -47.18 -53.38 -14.88
N LEU A 454 -46.94 -52.42 -13.99
CA LEU A 454 -47.63 -52.33 -12.70
C LEU A 454 -49.13 -52.05 -12.87
N GLY A 455 -49.51 -51.16 -13.79
CA GLY A 455 -50.90 -50.89 -14.15
C GLY A 455 -51.61 -52.14 -14.66
N ASN A 456 -51.01 -52.82 -15.64
CA ASN A 456 -51.52 -54.08 -16.18
C ASN A 456 -51.65 -55.16 -15.11
N TYR A 457 -50.69 -55.25 -14.19
CA TYR A 457 -50.74 -56.20 -13.07
C TYR A 457 -51.87 -55.87 -12.08
N ASN A 458 -52.09 -54.59 -11.78
CA ASN A 458 -53.19 -54.16 -10.92
C ASN A 458 -54.56 -54.41 -11.58
N ASP A 459 -54.69 -54.15 -12.88
CA ASP A 459 -55.89 -54.46 -13.67
C ASP A 459 -56.14 -55.97 -13.73
N TYR A 460 -55.07 -56.78 -13.86
CA TYR A 460 -55.16 -58.22 -13.76
C TYR A 460 -55.67 -58.66 -12.39
N LEU A 461 -55.14 -58.14 -11.28
CA LEU A 461 -55.64 -58.47 -9.93
C LEU A 461 -57.12 -58.08 -9.76
N ARG A 462 -57.51 -56.88 -10.24
CA ARG A 462 -58.89 -56.41 -10.17
C ARG A 462 -59.85 -57.30 -10.97
N THR A 463 -59.44 -57.75 -12.16
CA THR A 463 -60.27 -58.62 -13.01
C THR A 463 -60.21 -60.09 -12.59
N LEU A 464 -59.13 -60.52 -11.93
CA LEU A 464 -58.96 -61.88 -11.44
C LEU A 464 -60.04 -62.23 -10.42
N ALA A 465 -60.34 -61.36 -9.45
CA ALA A 465 -61.38 -61.62 -8.46
C ALA A 465 -62.75 -61.87 -9.14
N ALA A 466 -63.11 -61.04 -10.12
CA ALA A 466 -64.36 -61.18 -10.87
C ALA A 466 -64.38 -62.45 -11.74
N LYS A 467 -63.27 -62.73 -12.45
CA LYS A 467 -63.17 -63.87 -13.35
C LYS A 467 -63.13 -65.19 -12.60
N LEU A 468 -62.37 -65.27 -11.49
CA LEU A 468 -62.33 -66.43 -10.61
C LEU A 468 -63.71 -66.68 -9.98
N SER A 469 -64.43 -65.62 -9.60
CA SER A 469 -65.80 -65.73 -9.09
C SER A 469 -66.76 -66.32 -10.12
N HIS A 470 -66.63 -65.93 -11.39
CA HIS A 470 -67.45 -66.50 -12.47
C HIS A 470 -67.10 -67.95 -12.79
N GLU A 471 -65.82 -68.26 -12.94
CA GLU A 471 -65.35 -69.62 -13.29
C GLU A 471 -65.56 -70.63 -12.16
N LEU A 472 -65.58 -70.21 -10.89
CA LEU A 472 -65.89 -71.09 -9.76
C LEU A 472 -67.40 -71.24 -9.51
N ARG A 473 -68.23 -70.27 -9.90
CA ARG A 473 -69.70 -70.33 -9.70
C ARG A 473 -70.34 -71.43 -10.56
N THR A 474 -69.88 -71.62 -11.79
CA THR A 474 -70.41 -72.63 -12.71
C THR A 474 -70.22 -74.08 -12.21
N PRO A 475 -69.00 -74.55 -11.92
CA PRO A 475 -68.79 -75.91 -11.39
C PRO A 475 -69.46 -76.09 -10.03
N LEU A 476 -69.49 -75.05 -9.19
CA LEU A 476 -70.18 -75.12 -7.90
C LEU A 476 -71.69 -75.30 -8.08
N THR A 477 -72.29 -74.63 -9.06
CA THR A 477 -73.72 -74.80 -9.40
C THR A 477 -73.99 -76.20 -9.92
N ILE A 478 -73.08 -76.77 -10.73
CA ILE A 478 -73.17 -78.16 -11.19
C ILE A 478 -73.09 -79.13 -10.01
N VAL A 479 -72.12 -78.97 -9.11
CA VAL A 479 -71.99 -79.83 -7.92
C VAL A 479 -73.22 -79.73 -7.02
N SER A 480 -73.74 -78.52 -6.77
CA SER A 480 -74.99 -78.33 -6.02
C SER A 480 -76.19 -79.00 -6.70
N SER A 481 -76.33 -78.87 -8.02
CA SER A 481 -77.41 -79.49 -8.79
C SER A 481 -77.29 -81.01 -8.84
N SER A 482 -76.08 -81.56 -8.98
CA SER A 482 -75.84 -83.01 -8.92
C SER A 482 -76.13 -83.58 -7.53
N LEU A 483 -75.78 -82.84 -6.46
CA LEU A 483 -76.13 -83.23 -5.09
C LEU A 483 -77.65 -83.17 -4.85
N GLU A 484 -78.34 -82.16 -5.39
CA GLU A 484 -79.80 -82.05 -5.32
C GLU A 484 -80.51 -83.17 -6.09
N ASN A 485 -80.00 -83.56 -7.26
CA ASN A 485 -80.53 -84.69 -8.01
C ASN A 485 -80.28 -86.03 -7.28
N LEU A 486 -79.12 -86.18 -6.66
CA LEU A 486 -78.77 -87.38 -5.90
C LEU A 486 -79.63 -87.56 -4.63
N GLU A 487 -80.11 -86.46 -4.04
CA GLU A 487 -81.07 -86.51 -2.91
C GLU A 487 -82.45 -87.07 -3.29
N HIS A 488 -82.79 -87.16 -4.59
CA HIS A 488 -84.05 -87.71 -5.08
C HIS A 488 -83.99 -89.23 -5.36
N GLU A 489 -82.84 -89.89 -5.19
CA GLU A 489 -82.69 -91.35 -5.28
C GLU A 489 -82.72 -92.02 -3.89
N GLU A 490 -83.11 -93.30 -3.81
CA GLU A 490 -83.09 -94.10 -2.56
C GLU A 490 -81.64 -94.40 -2.13
N LEU A 491 -81.03 -93.45 -1.42
CA LEU A 491 -79.68 -93.55 -0.89
C LEU A 491 -79.63 -94.41 0.39
N SER A 492 -78.52 -95.14 0.59
CA SER A 492 -78.25 -95.81 1.86
C SER A 492 -78.10 -94.80 3.01
N ALA A 493 -78.42 -95.19 4.24
CA ALA A 493 -78.35 -94.30 5.42
C ALA A 493 -76.96 -93.66 5.64
N GLU A 494 -75.89 -94.31 5.17
CA GLU A 494 -74.53 -93.78 5.25
C GLU A 494 -74.24 -92.74 4.15
N ALA A 495 -74.76 -92.95 2.93
CA ALA A 495 -74.61 -92.03 1.79
C ALA A 495 -75.33 -90.68 2.02
N VAL A 496 -76.51 -90.69 2.65
CA VAL A 496 -77.26 -89.46 3.03
C VAL A 496 -76.42 -88.54 3.92
N LYS A 497 -75.61 -89.10 4.82
CA LYS A 497 -74.75 -88.32 5.71
C LYS A 497 -73.59 -87.65 4.96
N TYR A 498 -73.06 -88.28 3.92
CA TYR A 498 -72.00 -87.73 3.09
C TYR A 498 -72.52 -86.67 2.11
N THR A 499 -73.71 -86.87 1.52
CA THR A 499 -74.35 -85.88 0.63
C THR A 499 -74.72 -84.60 1.37
N ALA A 500 -75.30 -84.71 2.58
CA ALA A 500 -75.62 -83.56 3.43
C ALA A 500 -74.36 -82.73 3.78
N ARG A 501 -73.25 -83.38 4.13
CA ARG A 501 -71.96 -82.71 4.37
C ARG A 501 -71.39 -82.06 3.10
N ALA A 502 -71.47 -82.73 1.96
CA ALA A 502 -71.00 -82.20 0.68
C ALA A 502 -71.78 -80.94 0.27
N ARG A 503 -73.10 -80.93 0.49
CA ARG A 503 -73.99 -79.78 0.26
C ARG A 503 -73.63 -78.60 1.17
N GLU A 504 -73.45 -78.86 2.46
CA GLU A 504 -73.04 -77.82 3.40
C GLU A 504 -71.67 -77.21 3.00
N GLY A 505 -70.73 -78.04 2.56
CA GLY A 505 -69.45 -77.61 2.00
C GLY A 505 -69.60 -76.72 0.76
N ALA A 506 -70.46 -77.12 -0.18
CA ALA A 506 -70.75 -76.36 -1.40
C ALA A 506 -71.40 -74.99 -1.09
N ASP A 507 -72.37 -74.94 -0.17
CA ASP A 507 -73.02 -73.69 0.24
C ASP A 507 -72.07 -72.76 1.01
N ARG A 508 -71.12 -73.32 1.77
CA ARG A 508 -70.06 -72.53 2.43
C ARG A 508 -69.12 -71.90 1.41
N LEU A 509 -68.67 -72.67 0.41
CA LEU A 509 -67.86 -72.15 -0.70
C LEU A 509 -68.60 -71.05 -1.48
N ARG A 510 -69.90 -71.22 -1.72
CA ARG A 510 -70.74 -70.20 -2.40
C ARG A 510 -70.78 -68.88 -1.63
N ARG A 511 -70.91 -68.96 -0.30
CA ARG A 511 -70.91 -67.78 0.59
C ARG A 511 -69.57 -67.06 0.59
N ILE A 512 -68.46 -67.80 0.66
CA ILE A 512 -67.10 -67.21 0.58
C ILE A 512 -66.90 -66.51 -0.76
N LEU A 513 -67.31 -67.14 -1.86
CA LEU A 513 -67.17 -66.58 -3.22
C LEU A 513 -67.95 -65.27 -3.38
N THR A 514 -69.15 -65.18 -2.80
CA THR A 514 -70.00 -63.98 -2.85
C THR A 514 -69.45 -62.83 -2.00
N ALA A 515 -68.66 -63.13 -0.97
CA ALA A 515 -67.98 -62.12 -0.15
C ALA A 515 -66.68 -61.57 -0.79
N MET A 516 -66.16 -62.24 -1.83
CA MET A 516 -64.94 -61.83 -2.55
C MET A 516 -65.21 -61.01 -3.81
N SER A 517 -66.43 -61.04 -4.34
CA SER A 517 -66.90 -60.18 -5.43
C SER A 517 -67.41 -58.86 -4.90
#